data_AF-A0A965X5B7-F1
#
_entry.id   AF-A0A965X5B7-F1
#
_cell.length_a   1.000
_cell.length_b   1.000
_cell.length_c   1.000
_cell.angle_alpha   90.00
_cell.angle_beta   90.00
_cell.angle_gamma   90.00
#
_symmetry.space_group_name_H-M   'P 1'
#
loop_
_entity.id
_entity.type
_entity.pdbx_description
1 polymer ?
#
loop_
_entity_poly.entity_id
_entity_poly.type
_entity_poly.pdbx_seq_one_letter_code
_entity_poly.pdbx_strand_id
1 'polypeptide(L)' 'MKSYKNPYAGMSAMAAMGAPIDTFANTDQKRTDSLELVELMQKVSGYPPKMWGPTMIGFGSYHYKSER' A
#
# COMPACT_ATOMS: atom_id res chain seq x y z
N MET A 1 14.81 -6.04 13.48
CA MET A 1 13.84 -5.91 12.38
C MET A 1 14.61 -5.50 11.14
N LYS A 2 14.69 -6.34 10.10
CA LYS A 2 15.44 -5.99 8.88
C LYS A 2 14.75 -4.80 8.23
N SER A 3 15.49 -3.73 7.92
CA SER A 3 14.96 -2.57 7.20
C SER A 3 14.55 -3.01 5.79
N TYR A 4 13.24 -3.07 5.52
CA TYR A 4 12.73 -3.31 4.17
C TYR A 4 13.05 -2.08 3.31
N LYS A 5 13.97 -2.23 2.36
CA LYS A 5 14.14 -1.24 1.29
C LYS A 5 12.94 -1.37 0.36
N ASN A 6 12.01 -0.42 0.44
CA ASN A 6 10.88 -0.34 -0.47
C ASN A 6 11.38 -0.05 -1.89
N PRO A 7 11.27 -1.00 -2.86
CA PRO A 7 11.74 -0.80 -4.22
C PRO A 7 10.87 0.18 -5.01
N TYR A 8 9.68 0.51 -4.50
CA TYR A 8 8.74 1.46 -5.10
C TYR A 8 8.91 2.89 -4.54
N ALA A 9 9.97 3.16 -3.78
CA ALA A 9 10.25 4.48 -3.25
C ALA A 9 10.54 5.47 -4.39
N GLY A 10 9.80 6.58 -4.44
CA GLY A 10 9.92 7.61 -5.48
C GLY A 10 9.02 7.42 -6.70
N MET A 11 8.27 6.31 -6.80
CA MET A 11 7.21 6.15 -7.80
C MET A 11 5.94 6.91 -7.41
N SER A 12 5.10 7.24 -8.39
CA SER A 12 3.74 7.74 -8.09
C SER A 12 2.95 6.65 -7.35
N ALA A 13 1.99 7.06 -6.50
CA ALA A 13 1.20 6.12 -5.70
C ALA A 13 0.56 5.02 -6.57
N MET A 14 -0.05 5.39 -7.70
CA MET A 14 -0.66 4.42 -8.62
C MET A 14 0.37 3.45 -9.23
N ALA A 15 1.54 3.94 -9.63
CA ALA A 15 2.61 3.09 -10.17
C ALA A 15 3.17 2.13 -9.10
N ALA A 16 3.29 2.58 -7.86
CA ALA A 16 3.75 1.76 -6.74
C ALA A 16 2.75 0.66 -6.35
N MET A 17 1.45 0.88 -6.55
CA MET A 17 0.39 -0.09 -6.24
C MET A 17 0.15 -1.09 -7.37
N GLY A 18 0.38 -0.71 -8.63
CA GLY A 18 0.14 -1.58 -9.79
C GLY A 18 0.93 -2.89 -9.75
N ALA A 19 2.25 -2.83 -9.50
CA ALA A 19 3.10 -4.01 -9.49
C ALA A 19 2.71 -5.11 -8.47
N PRO A 20 2.45 -4.81 -7.18
CA PRO A 20 1.98 -5.82 -6.24
C PRO A 20 0.55 -6.29 -6.55
N ILE A 21 -0.35 -5.42 -7.00
CA ILE A 21 -1.70 -5.81 -7.41
C ILE A 21 -1.61 -6.80 -8.58
N ASP A 22 -0.81 -6.54 -9.60
CA ASP A 22 -0.65 -7.45 -10.73
C ASP A 22 -0.05 -8.81 -10.33
N THR A 23 0.77 -8.83 -9.29
CA THR A 23 1.42 -10.04 -8.76
C THR A 23 0.44 -10.92 -7.98
N PHE A 24 -0.42 -10.32 -7.13
CA PHE A 24 -1.30 -11.07 -6.21
C PHE A 24 -2.75 -11.18 -6.70
N ALA A 25 -3.22 -10.19 -7.47
CA ALA A 25 -4.53 -10.17 -8.13
C ALA A 25 -4.36 -10.62 -9.60
N ASN A 26 -4.28 -11.93 -9.80
CA ASN A 26 -4.02 -12.54 -11.10
C ASN A 26 -5.24 -12.63 -12.05
N THR A 27 -6.35 -11.94 -11.73
CA THR A 27 -7.52 -11.82 -12.60
C THR A 27 -7.89 -10.35 -12.75
N ASP A 28 -8.43 -9.97 -13.90
CA ASP A 28 -8.77 -8.57 -14.18
C ASP A 28 -9.80 -8.00 -13.21
N GLN A 29 -10.75 -8.83 -12.76
CA GLN A 29 -11.69 -8.45 -11.72
C GLN A 29 -10.97 -8.11 -10.41
N LYS A 30 -10.08 -9.00 -9.94
CA LYS A 30 -9.36 -8.76 -8.68
C LYS A 30 -8.46 -7.53 -8.77
N ARG A 31 -7.88 -7.22 -9.94
CA ARG A 31 -7.08 -6.01 -10.15
C ARG A 31 -7.93 -4.77 -9.99
N THR A 32 -9.07 -4.74 -10.69
CA THR A 32 -10.04 -3.64 -10.64
C THR A 32 -10.54 -3.42 -9.21
N ASP A 33 -11.01 -4.48 -8.55
CA ASP A 33 -11.50 -4.42 -7.17
C ASP A 33 -10.39 -3.92 -6.20
N SER A 34 -9.14 -4.36 -6.41
CA SER A 34 -8.01 -3.95 -5.57
C SER A 34 -7.72 -2.45 -5.73
N LEU A 35 -7.80 -1.92 -6.94
CA LEU A 35 -7.60 -0.49 -7.20
C LEU A 35 -8.73 0.34 -6.58
N GLU A 36 -9.99 -0.09 -6.74
CA GLU A 36 -11.14 0.57 -6.12
C GLU A 36 -11.03 0.59 -4.58
N LEU A 37 -10.60 -0.51 -3.97
CA LEU A 37 -10.35 -0.57 -2.53
C LEU A 37 -9.25 0.39 -2.10
N VAL A 38 -8.17 0.52 -2.86
CA VAL A 38 -7.09 1.47 -2.57
C VAL A 38 -7.61 2.92 -2.60
N GLU A 39 -8.41 3.28 -3.60
CA GLU A 39 -9.02 4.61 -3.70
C GLU A 39 -9.99 4.88 -2.54
N LEU A 40 -10.84 3.90 -2.22
CA LEU A 40 -11.79 4.00 -1.11
C LEU A 40 -11.07 4.21 0.22
N MET A 41 -10.04 3.39 0.50
CA MET A 41 -9.26 3.48 1.73
C MET A 41 -8.48 4.79 1.82
N GLN A 42 -7.94 5.29 0.71
CA GLN A 42 -7.32 6.62 0.66
C GLN A 42 -8.33 7.72 0.98
N LYS A 43 -9.53 7.66 0.40
CA LYS A 43 -10.59 8.65 0.64
C LYS A 43 -11.07 8.64 2.10
N VAL A 44 -11.26 7.46 2.68
CA VAL A 44 -11.75 7.30 4.06
C VAL A 44 -10.66 7.66 5.08
N SER A 45 -9.41 7.27 4.85
CA SER A 45 -8.30 7.53 5.78
C SER A 45 -7.69 8.93 5.64
N GLY A 46 -7.79 9.55 4.46
CA GLY A 46 -7.11 10.80 4.12
C GLY A 46 -5.60 10.66 3.89
N TYR A 47 -5.05 9.45 3.98
CA TYR A 47 -3.62 9.19 3.79
C TYR A 47 -3.36 8.50 2.44
N PRO A 48 -2.27 8.86 1.74
CA PRO A 48 -1.89 8.16 0.52
C PRO A 48 -1.49 6.70 0.84
N PRO A 49 -1.77 5.75 -0.07
CA PRO A 49 -1.34 4.36 0.09
C PRO A 49 0.19 4.26 0.03
N LYS A 50 0.76 3.37 0.85
CA LYS A 50 2.21 3.12 0.90
C LYS A 50 2.51 1.63 1.12
N MET A 51 3.57 1.13 0.49
CA MET A 51 4.08 -0.21 0.76
C MET A 51 4.77 -0.25 2.14
N TRP A 52 4.19 -1.00 3.08
CA TRP A 52 4.76 -1.24 4.42
C TRP A 52 5.61 -2.52 4.47
N GLY A 53 5.49 -3.38 3.46
CA GLY A 53 6.26 -4.60 3.28
C GLY A 53 6.06 -5.15 1.87
N PRO A 54 6.62 -6.33 1.55
CA PRO A 54 6.57 -6.90 0.20
C PRO A 54 5.16 -7.25 -0.28
N THR A 55 4.22 -7.46 0.64
CA THR A 55 2.85 -7.93 0.34
C THR A 55 1.77 -7.09 1.02
N MET A 56 2.12 -5.90 1.53
CA MET A 56 1.22 -5.11 2.37
C MET A 56 1.19 -3.64 1.94
N ILE A 57 -0.01 -3.19 1.58
CA ILE A 57 -0.36 -1.80 1.36
C ILE A 57 -0.95 -1.27 2.66
N GLY A 58 -0.40 -0.19 3.19
CA GLY A 58 -0.88 0.48 4.38
C GLY A 58 -1.14 1.97 4.16
N PHE A 59 -1.84 2.58 5.10
CA PHE A 59 -2.31 3.96 5.05
C PHE A 59 -1.95 4.68 6.36
N GLY A 60 -1.31 5.83 6.25
CA GLY A 60 -0.80 6.58 7.41
C GLY A 60 0.31 5.86 8.16
N SER A 61 0.54 6.25 9.42
CA SER A 61 1.35 5.49 10.38
C SER A 61 1.13 6.11 11.75
N TYR A 62 0.93 5.28 12.78
CA TYR A 62 0.89 5.76 14.15
C TYR A 62 2.01 5.09 14.95
N HIS A 63 2.86 5.91 15.56
CA HIS A 63 3.92 5.42 16.43
C HIS A 63 3.41 5.42 17.87
N TYR A 64 3.17 4.24 18.42
CA TYR A 64 2.80 4.10 19.82
C TYR A 64 3.95 4.58 20.70
N LYS A 65 3.69 5.59 21.53
CA LYS A 65 4.61 5.97 22.61
C LYS A 65 4.32 5.09 23.81
N SER A 66 5.33 4.40 24.30
CA SER A 66 5.29 3.73 25.61
C SER A 66 5.92 4.66 26.63
N GLU A 67 5.28 4.85 27.78
CA GLU A 67 5.76 5.70 28.88
C GLU A 67 6.83 5.03 29.76
N ARG A 68 7.49 3.97 29.27
CA ARG A 68 8.59 3.33 30.02
C ARG A 68 9.90 4.06 29.79
#